data_AF-A0A7K3Z1N2-F1
#
_entry.id   AF-A0A7K3Z1N2-F1
#
_cell.length_a   1.000
_cell.length_b   1.000
_cell.length_c   1.000
_cell.angle_alpha   90.00
_cell.angle_beta   90.00
_cell.angle_gamma   90.00
#
_symmetry.space_group_name_H-M   'P 1'
#
loop_
_entity.id
_entity.type
_entity.pdbx_description
1 polymer ?
#
loop_
_entity_poly.entity_id
_entity_poly.type
_entity_poly.pdbx_seq_one_letter_code
_entity_poly.pdbx_strand_id
1 'polypeptide(L)'
;MTKKPDIEDDKKVISVRVKRKSDNKPDDPLLLFSQTDIRKFVTEFVASWIRGDIIIRFPTAAELAKKTPLSIAFPTDPSVNAELKIKEHYVDLLSIIAGIKPAKVEDQEKAISETFKMLLMFRSANRIEGKIISNDLEKRLETLEKTVKEQAKLVDQITGFLFKPKRTRQKKVVS
;
A
#
# COMPACT_ATOMS: atom_id res chain seq x y z
N MET A 1 27.56 39.14 -70.91
CA MET A 1 26.87 40.09 -70.02
C MET A 1 25.45 39.57 -69.89
N THR A 2 24.97 39.04 -68.77
CA THR A 2 24.83 39.69 -67.45
C THR A 2 24.67 38.65 -66.33
N LYS A 3 25.44 38.86 -65.26
CA LYS A 3 25.11 38.74 -63.82
C LYS A 3 24.50 37.43 -63.25
N LYS A 4 25.33 36.77 -62.42
CA LYS A 4 25.05 36.10 -61.12
C LYS A 4 23.99 36.87 -60.27
N PRO A 5 23.39 36.34 -59.17
CA PRO A 5 23.85 35.23 -58.31
C PRO A 5 22.76 34.30 -57.74
N ASP A 6 23.25 33.24 -57.07
CA ASP A 6 22.83 32.66 -55.77
C ASP A 6 21.36 32.76 -55.35
N ILE A 7 20.80 31.61 -54.96
CA ILE A 7 20.50 31.29 -53.55
C ILE A 7 20.14 29.80 -53.49
N GLU A 8 20.97 29.04 -52.79
CA GLU A 8 20.61 27.75 -52.21
C GLU A 8 19.37 27.94 -51.32
N ASP A 9 18.24 27.39 -51.73
CA ASP A 9 17.16 27.08 -50.79
C ASP A 9 16.98 25.57 -50.79
N ASP A 10 17.87 24.96 -50.00
CA ASP A 10 17.88 23.59 -49.55
C ASP A 10 16.60 23.33 -48.74
N LYS A 11 15.46 23.18 -49.42
CA LYS A 11 14.17 22.81 -48.83
C LYS A 11 14.21 21.34 -48.41
N LYS A 12 14.98 21.06 -47.35
CA LYS A 12 14.78 19.89 -46.49
C LYS A 12 13.41 20.03 -45.87
N VAL A 13 12.41 19.43 -46.52
CA VAL A 13 11.08 19.23 -45.94
C VAL A 13 11.28 18.33 -44.73
N ILE A 14 11.36 18.97 -43.55
CA ILE A 14 11.30 18.28 -42.28
C ILE A 14 9.88 17.73 -42.18
N SER A 15 9.70 16.46 -42.54
CA SER A 15 8.46 15.74 -42.23
C SER A 15 8.43 15.52 -40.72
N VAL A 16 7.91 16.52 -40.00
CA VAL A 16 7.58 16.36 -38.58
C VAL A 16 6.43 15.37 -38.53
N ARG A 17 6.76 14.09 -38.36
CA ARG A 17 5.80 13.06 -38.00
C ARG A 17 5.39 13.36 -36.56
N VAL A 18 4.44 14.29 -36.41
CA VAL A 18 3.72 14.47 -35.16
C VAL A 18 3.07 13.13 -34.89
N LYS A 19 3.66 12.34 -33.99
CA LYS A 19 2.91 11.31 -33.29
C LYS A 19 1.82 12.07 -32.56
N ARG A 20 0.65 12.22 -33.21
CA ARG A 20 -0.60 12.37 -32.48
C ARG A 20 -0.54 11.26 -31.45
N LYS A 21 -0.51 11.63 -30.17
CA LYS A 21 -0.79 10.69 -29.08
C LYS A 21 -2.11 10.04 -29.48
N SER A 22 -1.99 8.83 -29.98
CA SER A 22 -3.09 8.03 -30.48
C SER A 22 -4.04 7.86 -29.32
N ASP A 23 -5.22 8.41 -29.52
CA ASP A 23 -6.48 7.96 -28.94
C ASP A 23 -6.48 7.81 -27.43
N ASN A 24 -7.02 8.86 -26.80
CA ASN A 24 -7.79 8.74 -25.56
C ASN A 24 -8.61 7.45 -25.62
N LYS A 25 -8.16 6.40 -24.92
CA LYS A 25 -9.07 5.35 -24.49
C LYS A 25 -10.09 6.02 -23.57
N PRO A 26 -11.39 5.86 -23.84
CA PRO A 26 -12.40 6.42 -22.97
C PRO A 26 -12.32 5.73 -21.62
N ASP A 27 -12.34 6.54 -20.56
CA ASP A 27 -12.94 6.21 -19.27
C ASP A 27 -12.45 4.93 -18.57
N ASP A 28 -11.13 4.78 -18.37
CA ASP A 28 -10.73 4.01 -17.19
C ASP A 28 -11.11 4.85 -15.96
N PRO A 29 -12.01 4.37 -15.08
CA PRO A 29 -12.41 5.12 -13.90
C PRO A 29 -11.15 5.47 -13.11
N LEU A 30 -11.03 6.72 -12.67
CA LEU A 30 -9.96 7.13 -11.76
C LEU A 30 -10.17 6.39 -10.43
N LEU A 31 -9.55 5.21 -10.30
CA LEU A 31 -9.63 4.41 -9.08
C LEU A 31 -8.75 5.05 -8.01
N LEU A 32 -9.33 5.29 -6.83
CA LEU A 32 -8.62 5.79 -5.65
C LEU A 32 -7.54 4.81 -5.16
N PHE A 33 -7.73 3.52 -5.40
CA PHE A 33 -6.81 2.46 -4.98
C PHE A 33 -6.48 1.56 -6.17
N SER A 34 -5.20 1.29 -6.38
CA SER A 34 -4.76 0.24 -7.30
C SER A 34 -4.97 -1.14 -6.64
N GLN A 35 -4.95 -2.21 -7.45
CA GLN A 35 -4.99 -3.58 -6.92
C GLN A 35 -3.82 -3.89 -5.97
N THR A 36 -2.66 -3.29 -6.24
CA THR A 36 -1.49 -3.41 -5.36
C THR A 36 -1.72 -2.74 -4.01
N ASP A 37 -2.42 -1.61 -3.97
CA ASP A 37 -2.74 -0.91 -2.72
C ASP A 37 -3.77 -1.67 -1.91
N ILE A 38 -4.78 -2.24 -2.58
CA ILE A 38 -5.77 -3.12 -1.96
C ILE A 38 -5.07 -4.33 -1.33
N ARG A 39 -4.14 -4.96 -2.05
CA ARG A 39 -3.36 -6.09 -1.53
C ARG A 39 -2.61 -5.72 -0.26
N LYS A 40 -1.84 -4.61 -0.29
CA LYS A 40 -1.09 -4.13 0.88
C LYS A 40 -2.01 -3.86 2.06
N PHE A 41 -3.11 -3.15 1.82
CA PHE A 41 -4.08 -2.83 2.84
C PHE A 41 -4.69 -4.08 3.50
N VAL A 42 -5.11 -5.06 2.69
CA VAL A 42 -5.65 -6.33 3.20
C VAL A 42 -4.59 -7.09 3.99
N THR A 43 -3.33 -7.13 3.52
CA THR A 43 -2.24 -7.77 4.27
C THR A 43 -2.00 -7.09 5.62
N GLU A 44 -1.93 -5.76 5.66
CA GLU A 44 -1.77 -5.01 6.91
C GLU A 44 -2.96 -5.23 7.85
N PHE A 45 -4.17 -5.20 7.30
CA PHE A 45 -5.38 -5.48 8.05
C PHE A 45 -5.34 -6.87 8.69
N VAL A 46 -5.02 -7.91 7.92
CA VAL A 46 -4.97 -9.28 8.43
C VAL A 46 -3.89 -9.41 9.51
N ALA A 47 -2.72 -8.80 9.32
CA ALA A 47 -1.67 -8.78 10.32
C ALA A 47 -2.10 -8.09 11.62
N SER A 48 -2.75 -6.92 11.54
CA SER A 48 -3.28 -6.20 12.70
C SER A 48 -4.44 -6.93 13.38
N TRP A 49 -5.29 -7.62 12.61
CA TRP A 49 -6.38 -8.43 13.15
C TRP A 49 -5.85 -9.64 13.93
N ILE A 50 -4.86 -10.36 13.37
CA ILE A 50 -4.19 -11.48 14.06
C ILE A 50 -3.50 -11.00 15.35
N ARG A 51 -2.91 -9.80 15.34
CA ARG A 51 -2.27 -9.21 16.53
C ARG A 51 -3.28 -8.80 17.61
N GLY A 52 -4.55 -8.59 17.24
CA GLY A 52 -5.59 -8.06 18.13
C GLY A 52 -5.65 -6.52 18.18
N ASP A 53 -4.94 -5.82 17.29
CA ASP A 53 -5.04 -4.36 17.16
C ASP A 53 -6.41 -3.92 16.60
N ILE A 54 -7.10 -4.85 15.94
CA ILE A 54 -8.39 -4.65 15.28
C ILE A 54 -9.36 -5.73 15.77
N ILE A 55 -10.56 -5.30 16.14
CA ILE A 55 -11.67 -6.18 16.55
C ILE A 55 -12.82 -6.00 15.56
N ILE A 56 -13.35 -7.12 15.04
CA ILE A 56 -14.53 -7.12 14.17
C ILE A 56 -15.71 -7.73 14.92
N ARG A 57 -16.82 -7.00 14.95
CA ARG A 57 -18.10 -7.48 15.47
C ARG A 57 -18.96 -8.06 14.36
N PHE A 58 -19.07 -9.38 14.31
CA PHE A 58 -19.94 -10.06 13.35
C PHE A 58 -21.44 -9.81 13.64
N PRO A 59 -22.30 -9.86 12.62
CA PRO A 59 -23.75 -9.85 12.80
C PRO A 59 -24.19 -10.99 13.73
N THR A 60 -25.02 -10.67 14.71
CA THR A 60 -25.56 -11.68 15.63
C THR A 60 -26.84 -12.30 15.06
N ALA A 61 -27.18 -13.52 15.48
CA ALA A 61 -28.44 -14.17 15.16
C ALA A 61 -29.66 -13.27 15.39
N ALA A 62 -29.67 -12.48 16.47
CA ALA A 62 -30.73 -11.52 16.77
C ALA A 62 -30.83 -10.36 15.76
N GLU A 63 -29.73 -9.94 15.14
CA GLU A 63 -29.72 -8.93 14.08
C GLU A 63 -30.12 -9.51 12.73
N LEU A 64 -29.79 -10.78 12.48
CA LEU A 64 -30.16 -11.50 11.26
C LEU A 64 -31.65 -11.85 11.26
N ALA A 65 -32.19 -12.29 12.40
CA ALA A 65 -33.59 -12.62 12.57
C ALA A 65 -34.52 -11.41 12.29
N LYS A 66 -34.08 -10.19 12.62
CA LYS A 66 -34.82 -8.95 12.32
C LYS A 66 -34.94 -8.64 10.83
N LYS A 67 -34.07 -9.19 9.99
CA LYS A 67 -34.04 -8.96 8.54
C LYS A 67 -34.78 -10.03 7.73
N THR A 68 -35.03 -11.20 8.30
CA THR A 68 -35.80 -12.29 7.68
C THR A 68 -37.16 -12.43 8.36
N PRO A 69 -38.22 -11.76 7.87
CA PRO A 69 -39.53 -11.77 8.53
C PRO A 69 -40.32 -13.09 8.38
N LEU A 70 -39.76 -14.16 7.82
CA LEU A 70 -40.46 -15.44 7.68
C LEU A 70 -39.48 -16.62 7.75
N SER A 71 -39.60 -17.44 8.80
CA SER A 71 -39.43 -18.90 8.69
C SER A 71 -40.05 -19.55 9.93
N ILE A 72 -41.34 -19.83 9.85
CA ILE A 72 -42.03 -20.74 10.75
C ILE A 72 -41.42 -22.14 10.55
N ALA A 73 -41.04 -22.78 11.66
CA ALA A 73 -40.70 -24.21 11.83
C ALA A 73 -39.36 -24.72 11.28
N PHE A 74 -38.29 -24.69 12.08
CA PHE A 74 -37.28 -25.77 12.19
C PHE A 74 -36.69 -25.80 13.63
N PRO A 75 -36.20 -26.96 14.13
CA PRO A 75 -35.72 -27.11 15.52
C PRO A 75 -34.43 -26.35 15.83
N THR A 76 -33.72 -25.89 14.80
CA THR A 76 -32.52 -25.06 14.88
C THR A 76 -32.80 -23.72 14.22
N ASP A 77 -32.64 -22.64 15.00
CA ASP A 77 -32.94 -21.28 14.56
C ASP A 77 -32.11 -20.94 13.30
N PRO A 78 -32.73 -20.67 12.14
CA PRO A 78 -32.02 -20.44 10.88
C PRO A 78 -31.06 -19.23 10.95
N SER A 79 -31.30 -18.31 11.90
CA SER A 79 -30.45 -17.15 12.15
C SER A 79 -29.10 -17.51 12.77
N VAL A 80 -29.02 -18.54 13.62
CA VAL A 80 -27.78 -19.04 14.23
C VAL A 80 -26.92 -19.76 13.20
N ASN A 81 -27.55 -20.56 12.33
CA ASN A 81 -26.87 -21.21 11.22
C ASN A 81 -26.34 -20.20 10.20
N ALA A 82 -27.05 -19.10 9.97
CA ALA A 82 -26.58 -18.02 9.12
C ALA A 82 -25.39 -17.27 9.72
N GLU A 83 -25.42 -16.98 11.03
CA GLU A 83 -24.28 -16.40 11.75
C GLU A 83 -23.02 -17.28 11.64
N LEU A 84 -23.17 -18.58 11.88
CA LEU A 84 -22.06 -19.52 11.80
C LEU A 84 -21.44 -19.55 10.40
N LYS A 85 -22.28 -19.65 9.36
CA LYS A 85 -21.82 -19.64 7.96
C LYS A 85 -21.05 -18.38 7.58
N ILE A 86 -21.47 -17.21 8.07
CA ILE A 86 -20.76 -15.95 7.81
C ILE A 86 -19.38 -15.97 8.45
N LYS A 87 -19.27 -16.46 9.69
CA LYS A 87 -17.99 -16.58 10.38
C LYS A 87 -17.07 -17.60 9.71
N GLU A 88 -17.60 -18.76 9.34
CA GLU A 88 -16.85 -19.80 8.62
C GLU A 88 -16.32 -19.28 7.28
N HIS A 89 -17.15 -18.62 6.48
CA HIS A 89 -16.75 -18.03 5.20
C HIS A 89 -15.64 -16.99 5.39
N TYR A 90 -15.79 -16.12 6.39
CA TYR A 90 -14.78 -15.12 6.69
C TYR A 90 -13.44 -15.75 7.10
N VAL A 91 -13.47 -16.75 7.98
CA VAL A 91 -12.26 -17.47 8.42
C VAL A 91 -11.62 -18.22 7.25
N ASP A 92 -12.41 -18.79 6.33
CA ASP A 92 -11.88 -19.51 5.16
C ASP A 92 -11.12 -18.56 4.23
N LEU A 93 -11.69 -17.38 3.93
CA LEU A 93 -11.02 -16.36 3.13
C LEU A 93 -9.71 -15.88 3.76
N LEU A 94 -9.72 -15.66 5.07
CA LEU A 94 -8.50 -15.29 5.79
C LEU A 94 -7.47 -16.41 5.80
N SER A 95 -7.91 -17.67 5.87
CA SER A 95 -7.03 -18.84 5.81
C SER A 95 -6.36 -18.98 4.44
N ILE A 96 -7.07 -18.64 3.36
CA ILE A 96 -6.50 -18.57 2.01
C ILE A 96 -5.46 -17.43 1.92
N ILE A 97 -5.79 -16.25 2.43
CA ILE A 97 -4.88 -15.08 2.40
C ILE A 97 -3.62 -15.32 3.23
N ALA A 98 -3.76 -15.91 4.41
CA ALA A 98 -2.66 -16.25 5.32
C ALA A 98 -1.80 -17.43 4.82
N GLY A 99 -2.23 -18.12 3.75
CA GLY A 99 -1.51 -19.26 3.18
C GLY A 99 -1.63 -20.56 4.00
N ILE A 100 -2.57 -20.63 4.94
CA ILE A 100 -2.86 -21.85 5.71
C ILE A 100 -3.57 -22.87 4.82
N LYS A 101 -4.53 -22.38 4.00
CA LYS A 101 -5.24 -23.20 3.02
C LYS A 101 -4.57 -23.06 1.65
N PRO A 102 -4.10 -24.15 1.03
CA PRO A 102 -3.48 -24.07 -0.29
C PRO A 102 -4.53 -23.65 -1.32
N ALA A 103 -4.24 -22.60 -2.07
CA ALA A 103 -5.11 -22.04 -3.10
C ALA A 103 -4.29 -21.64 -4.32
N LYS A 104 -4.94 -21.55 -5.48
CA LYS A 104 -4.31 -21.00 -6.69
C LYS A 104 -4.14 -19.49 -6.55
N VAL A 105 -3.23 -18.90 -7.33
CA VAL A 105 -2.99 -17.44 -7.34
C VAL A 105 -4.28 -16.68 -7.63
N GLU A 106 -5.08 -17.16 -8.59
CA GLU A 106 -6.39 -16.59 -8.94
C GLU A 106 -7.39 -16.60 -7.77
N ASP A 107 -7.40 -17.68 -6.99
CA ASP A 107 -8.28 -17.82 -5.83
C ASP A 107 -7.81 -16.94 -4.67
N GLN A 108 -6.50 -16.74 -4.55
CA GLN A 108 -5.92 -15.81 -3.60
C GLN A 108 -6.30 -14.35 -3.93
N GLU A 109 -6.22 -13.93 -5.19
CA GLU A 109 -6.63 -12.58 -5.62
C GLU A 109 -8.14 -12.34 -5.42
N LYS A 110 -8.96 -13.35 -5.70
CA LYS A 110 -10.39 -13.31 -5.39
C LYS A 110 -10.62 -13.18 -3.89
N ALA A 111 -9.92 -13.96 -3.07
CA ALA A 111 -10.04 -13.89 -1.62
C ALA A 111 -9.65 -12.52 -1.07
N ILE A 112 -8.58 -11.90 -1.59
CA ILE A 112 -8.17 -10.53 -1.24
C ILE A 112 -9.26 -9.52 -1.60
N SER A 113 -9.79 -9.62 -2.82
CA SER A 113 -10.84 -8.73 -3.30
C SER A 113 -12.14 -8.87 -2.48
N GLU A 114 -12.51 -10.10 -2.14
CA GLU A 114 -13.71 -10.40 -1.36
C GLU A 114 -13.57 -9.97 0.10
N THR A 115 -12.39 -10.18 0.69
CA THR A 115 -12.04 -9.67 2.02
C THR A 115 -12.13 -8.14 2.04
N PHE A 116 -11.56 -7.46 1.05
CA PHE A 116 -11.64 -6.01 0.95
C PHE A 116 -13.11 -5.52 0.89
N LYS A 117 -13.97 -6.18 0.11
CA LYS A 117 -15.41 -5.87 0.08
C LYS A 117 -16.07 -6.06 1.45
N MET A 118 -15.74 -7.15 2.16
CA MET A 118 -16.27 -7.37 3.52
C MET A 118 -15.81 -6.30 4.51
N LEU A 119 -14.56 -5.83 4.40
CA LEU A 119 -14.08 -4.73 5.23
C LEU A 119 -14.88 -3.45 5.01
N LEU A 120 -15.19 -3.11 3.76
CA LEU A 120 -16.04 -1.97 3.45
C LEU A 120 -17.45 -2.15 4.06
N MET A 121 -18.02 -3.35 3.97
CA MET A 121 -19.32 -3.64 4.60
C MET A 121 -19.26 -3.50 6.12
N PHE A 122 -18.28 -4.10 6.79
CA PHE A 122 -18.13 -3.99 8.24
C PHE A 122 -17.88 -2.55 8.68
N ARG A 123 -17.11 -1.76 7.91
CA ARG A 123 -16.88 -0.35 8.20
C ARG A 123 -18.17 0.46 8.07
N SER A 124 -18.95 0.22 7.01
CA SER A 124 -20.25 0.89 6.80
C SER A 124 -21.25 0.59 7.91
N ALA A 125 -21.16 -0.59 8.52
CA ALA A 125 -21.98 -1.01 9.65
C ALA A 125 -21.39 -0.66 11.02
N ASN A 126 -20.30 0.12 11.09
CA ASN A 126 -19.58 0.46 12.34
C ASN A 126 -19.18 -0.77 13.19
N ARG A 127 -18.79 -1.86 12.51
CA ARG A 127 -18.42 -3.15 13.12
C ARG A 127 -16.92 -3.36 13.32
N ILE A 128 -16.09 -2.42 12.88
CA ILE A 128 -14.62 -2.47 13.03
C ILE A 128 -14.23 -1.51 14.14
N GLU A 129 -13.54 -2.03 15.16
CA GLU A 129 -12.90 -1.27 16.23
C GLU A 129 -11.39 -1.42 16.14
N GLY A 130 -10.65 -0.38 16.51
CA GLY A 130 -9.18 -0.34 16.40
C GLY A 130 -8.68 0.48 15.22
N LYS A 131 -7.35 0.51 15.06
CA LYS A 131 -6.67 1.25 13.99
C LYS A 131 -5.76 0.30 13.22
N ILE A 132 -5.86 0.35 11.89
CA ILE A 132 -4.86 -0.28 11.02
C ILE A 132 -3.62 0.62 11.10
N ILE A 133 -2.60 0.16 11.81
CA ILE A 133 -1.30 0.82 11.81
C ILE A 133 -0.47 0.11 10.74
N SER A 134 -0.20 0.81 9.64
CA SER A 134 0.71 0.31 8.62
C SER A 134 2.05 -0.01 9.28
N ASN A 135 2.49 -1.26 9.19
CA ASN A 135 3.78 -1.72 9.71
C ASN A 135 4.92 -1.28 8.77
N ASP A 136 4.96 -0.02 8.35
CA ASP A 136 6.12 0.53 7.65
C ASP A 136 7.28 0.83 8.62
N LEU A 137 7.40 0.02 9.68
CA LEU A 137 8.43 0.12 10.72
C LEU A 137 9.81 -0.04 10.10
N GLU A 138 9.98 -0.95 9.14
CA GLU A 138 11.25 -1.17 8.46
C GLU A 138 11.68 0.05 7.62
N LYS A 139 10.79 0.63 6.81
CA LYS A 139 11.14 1.88 6.09
C LYS A 139 11.36 3.05 7.03
N ARG A 140 10.60 3.14 8.12
CA ARG A 140 10.81 4.18 9.15
C ARG A 140 12.15 3.98 9.85
N LEU A 141 12.54 2.75 10.15
CA LEU A 141 13.84 2.38 10.72
C LEU A 141 14.96 2.72 9.74
N GLU A 142 14.84 2.34 8.47
CA GLU A 142 15.82 2.63 7.42
C GLU A 142 15.99 4.15 7.21
N THR A 143 14.87 4.89 7.21
CA THR A 143 14.90 6.37 7.13
C THR A 143 15.57 6.97 8.36
N LEU A 144 15.30 6.43 9.56
CA LEU A 144 15.91 6.88 10.81
C LEU A 144 17.41 6.61 10.81
N GLU A 145 17.84 5.40 10.45
CA GLU A 145 19.25 5.02 10.35
C GLU A 145 20.01 5.88 9.35
N LYS A 146 19.40 6.18 8.20
CA LYS A 146 19.97 7.08 7.21
C LYS A 146 20.15 8.49 7.77
N THR A 147 19.13 9.01 8.44
CA THR A 147 19.16 10.35 9.05
C THR A 147 20.25 10.45 10.13
N VAL A 148 20.38 9.41 10.97
CA VAL A 148 21.42 9.35 12.02
C VAL A 148 22.83 9.32 11.41
N LYS A 149 23.04 8.54 10.33
CA LYS A 149 24.33 8.49 9.62
C LYS A 149 24.69 9.85 9.01
N GLU A 150 23.72 10.57 8.45
CA GLU A 150 23.93 11.90 7.89
C GLU A 150 24.25 12.93 8.98
N GLN A 151 23.55 12.89 10.12
CA GLN A 151 23.83 13.74 11.26
C GLN A 151 25.23 13.47 11.86
N ALA A 152 25.63 12.20 12.00
CA ALA A 152 26.97 11.84 12.48
C ALA A 152 28.07 12.42 11.58
N LYS A 153 27.91 12.35 10.25
CA LYS A 153 28.86 12.96 9.30
C LYS A 153 28.95 14.47 9.46
N LEU A 154 27.82 15.15 9.67
CA LEU A 154 27.79 16.60 9.90
C LEU A 154 28.50 16.95 11.21
N VAL A 155 28.29 16.18 12.27
CA VAL A 155 28.97 16.36 13.56
C VAL A 155 30.48 16.17 13.43
N ASP A 156 30.94 15.16 12.69
CA ASP A 156 32.37 14.93 12.41
C ASP A 156 32.99 16.07 11.60
N GLN A 157 32.26 16.62 10.63
CA GLN A 157 32.71 17.80 9.87
C GLN A 157 32.82 19.04 10.75
N ILE A 158 31.83 19.28 11.62
CA ILE A 158 31.80 20.42 12.54
C ILE A 158 32.94 20.30 13.56
N THR A 159 33.12 19.12 14.16
CA THR A 159 34.19 18.87 15.13
C THR A 159 35.57 18.93 14.47
N GLY A 160 35.75 18.39 13.27
CA GLY A 160 37.00 18.53 12.50
C GLY A 160 37.32 19.98 12.10
N PHE A 161 36.30 20.82 11.91
CA PHE A 161 36.48 22.24 11.61
C PHE A 161 36.79 23.07 12.87
N LEU A 162 36.09 22.82 13.98
CA LEU A 162 36.22 23.55 15.25
C LEU A 162 37.45 23.12 16.06
N PHE A 163 37.80 21.83 16.03
CA PHE A 163 38.92 21.24 16.77
C PHE A 163 40.04 20.84 15.81
N LYS A 164 40.63 21.80 15.11
CA LYS A 164 41.91 21.54 14.41
C LYS A 164 42.97 21.23 15.47
N PRO A 165 43.65 20.06 15.42
CA PRO A 165 44.72 19.75 16.35
C PRO A 165 45.79 20.85 16.23
N LYS A 166 46.03 21.52 17.36
CA LYS A 166 47.04 22.58 17.47
C LYS A 166 48.37 21.98 17.02
N ARG A 167 48.90 22.40 15.86
CA ARG A 167 50.22 21.97 15.38
C ARG A 167 51.24 22.30 16.46
N THR A 168 51.65 21.30 17.23
CA THR A 168 52.77 21.40 18.15
C THR A 168 54.01 21.66 17.31
N ARG A 169 54.48 22.92 17.29
CA ARG A 169 55.80 23.25 16.78
C ARG A 169 56.80 22.50 17.66
N GLN A 170 57.29 21.36 17.18
CA GLN A 170 58.48 20.73 17.74
C GLN A 170 59.61 21.75 17.63
N LYS A 171 60.00 22.33 18.77
CA LYS A 171 61.25 23.08 18.86
C LYS A 171 62.35 22.06 18.55
N LYS A 172 63.07 22.27 17.45
CA LYS A 172 64.38 21.64 17.23
C LYS A 172 65.24 22.02 18.43
N VAL A 173 65.51 21.07 19.31
CA VAL A 173 66.58 21.17 20.28
C VAL A 173 67.86 21.05 19.46
N VAL A 174 68.55 22.17 19.31
CA VAL A 174 69.94 22.21 18.85
C VAL A 174 70.78 22.19 20.13
N SER A 175 71.39 21.04 20.40
CA SER A 175 72.54 20.89 21.29
C SER A 175 73.27 19.60 20.93
#